data_AF-A0A2A4C0Z7-F1
#
_entry.id   AF-A0A2A4C0Z7-F1
#
_cell.length_a   1.000
_cell.length_b   1.000
_cell.length_c   1.000
_cell.angle_alpha   90.00
_cell.angle_beta   90.00
_cell.angle_gamma   90.00
#
_symmetry.space_group_name_H-M   'P 1'
#
loop_
_entity.id
_entity.type
_entity.pdbx_description
1 polymer ?
#
loop_
_entity_poly.entity_id
_entity_poly.type
_entity_poly.pdbx_seq_one_letter_code
_entity_poly.pdbx_strand_id
1 'polypeptide(L)'
;HYFSVNDNGTQQGNYNNDGATGINALAAGTNATAAGASAVAVGDGATGSAAGTVAVGQNAVANNAGDVALGSNSVTAAANPTASGTVGGTTYNYAGATPTSVVSVGAPGAERQVTNVAAGQVTATSTDAINGSQLFATNTAIDSLSTSASTGLSSATSSITSLSTSTSTGITSLSTGLSSTDSNVASLSTSTSTGLSSAASSITSLSTSTSTGITSLSTGLSSTDSNVASLSTSTSTGLSSAASSITSLS
;
A
#
# COMPACT_ATOMS: atom_id res chain seq x y z
N HIS A 1 57.47 -0.65 -50.76
CA HIS A 1 56.18 -1.37 -50.72
C HIS A 1 55.91 -1.76 -49.28
N TYR A 2 54.77 -1.37 -48.70
CA TYR A 2 54.41 -1.64 -47.29
C TYR A 2 53.22 -2.62 -47.17
N PHE A 3 52.87 -3.30 -48.27
CA PHE A 3 51.71 -4.20 -48.34
C PHE A 3 52.18 -5.60 -48.73
N SER A 4 51.67 -6.63 -48.04
CA SER A 4 52.02 -8.03 -48.24
C SER A 4 50.77 -8.89 -48.07
N VAL A 5 50.52 -9.79 -49.03
CA VAL A 5 49.44 -10.79 -48.98
C VAL A 5 50.10 -12.16 -49.09
N ASN A 6 49.75 -13.06 -48.18
CA ASN A 6 50.20 -14.44 -48.23
C ASN A 6 49.02 -15.31 -48.68
N ASP A 7 49.08 -15.81 -49.91
CA ASP A 7 48.07 -16.68 -50.51
C ASP A 7 48.33 -18.17 -50.24
N ASN A 8 49.28 -18.47 -49.35
CA ASN A 8 49.71 -19.81 -48.97
C ASN A 8 50.39 -20.58 -50.12
N GLY A 9 50.98 -19.85 -51.08
CA GLY A 9 51.78 -20.40 -52.18
C GLY A 9 50.97 -20.91 -53.37
N THR A 10 49.65 -20.75 -53.34
CA THR A 10 48.74 -21.05 -54.46
C THR A 10 47.97 -19.79 -54.78
N GLN A 11 47.93 -19.41 -56.06
CA GLN A 11 47.21 -18.22 -56.49
C GLN A 11 45.71 -18.38 -56.17
N GLN A 12 45.19 -17.50 -55.32
CA GLN A 12 43.77 -17.43 -54.96
C GLN A 12 43.08 -16.25 -55.68
N GLY A 13 41.80 -16.01 -55.40
CA GLY A 13 41.08 -14.86 -55.96
C GLY A 13 41.75 -13.52 -55.61
N ASN A 14 41.50 -12.49 -56.44
CA ASN A 14 42.13 -11.17 -56.34
C ASN A 14 43.67 -11.18 -56.48
N TYR A 15 44.29 -12.25 -57.01
CA TYR A 15 45.74 -12.32 -57.26
C TYR A 15 46.22 -11.25 -58.25
N ASN A 16 45.41 -10.95 -59.26
CA ASN A 16 45.67 -9.89 -60.24
C ASN A 16 45.24 -8.49 -59.74
N ASN A 17 44.84 -8.37 -58.47
CA ASN A 17 44.30 -7.15 -57.89
C ASN A 17 43.03 -6.65 -58.64
N ASP A 18 42.19 -7.59 -59.08
CA ASP A 18 40.96 -7.40 -59.85
C ASP A 18 39.67 -7.49 -59.03
N GLY A 19 39.78 -7.75 -57.72
CA GLY A 19 38.65 -7.82 -56.79
C GLY A 19 37.97 -6.47 -56.52
N ALA A 20 38.63 -5.36 -56.85
CA ALA A 20 38.04 -4.02 -56.81
C ALA A 20 37.30 -3.73 -58.12
N THR A 21 36.11 -4.31 -58.27
CA THR A 21 35.30 -4.17 -59.49
C THR A 21 34.39 -2.94 -59.48
N GLY A 22 34.11 -2.40 -58.29
CA GLY A 22 33.38 -1.15 -58.13
C GLY A 22 34.21 0.09 -58.50
N ILE A 23 33.54 1.12 -59.02
CA ILE A 23 34.17 2.42 -59.30
C ILE A 23 34.75 3.00 -58.00
N ASN A 24 36.04 3.36 -58.01
CA ASN A 24 36.77 3.86 -56.83
C ASN A 24 36.82 2.89 -55.62
N ALA A 25 36.68 1.59 -55.84
CA ALA A 25 36.72 0.59 -54.77
C ALA A 25 38.15 0.19 -54.35
N LEU A 26 38.27 -0.41 -53.16
CA LEU A 26 39.49 -1.01 -52.63
C LEU A 26 39.22 -2.46 -52.23
N ALA A 27 39.93 -3.41 -52.85
CA ALA A 27 39.93 -4.82 -52.45
C ALA A 27 41.34 -5.28 -52.11
N ALA A 28 41.57 -5.64 -50.84
CA ALA A 28 42.90 -5.95 -50.31
C ALA A 28 42.86 -7.27 -49.52
N GLY A 29 43.50 -8.31 -50.05
CA GLY A 29 43.53 -9.66 -49.48
C GLY A 29 43.16 -10.73 -50.50
N THR A 30 43.42 -11.98 -50.16
CA THR A 30 43.00 -13.14 -50.95
C THR A 30 41.48 -13.19 -51.04
N ASN A 31 40.93 -13.46 -52.22
CA ASN A 31 39.49 -13.57 -52.45
C ASN A 31 38.66 -12.31 -52.06
N ALA A 32 39.30 -11.19 -51.75
CA ALA A 32 38.62 -9.95 -51.37
C ALA A 32 37.88 -9.37 -52.58
N THR A 33 36.62 -8.97 -52.40
CA THR A 33 35.76 -8.44 -53.45
C THR A 33 35.09 -7.15 -53.01
N ALA A 34 35.43 -6.03 -53.63
CA ALA A 34 34.77 -4.74 -53.44
C ALA A 34 34.02 -4.37 -54.72
N ALA A 35 32.78 -4.86 -54.83
CA ALA A 35 31.95 -4.73 -56.02
C ALA A 35 31.10 -3.45 -56.04
N GLY A 36 30.79 -2.89 -54.86
CA GLY A 36 30.09 -1.61 -54.78
C GLY A 36 30.96 -0.42 -55.17
N ALA A 37 30.37 0.63 -55.73
CA ALA A 37 31.06 1.89 -55.94
C ALA A 37 31.58 2.45 -54.60
N SER A 38 32.85 2.85 -54.54
CA SER A 38 33.54 3.29 -53.31
C SER A 38 33.52 2.28 -52.16
N ALA A 39 33.33 0.98 -52.45
CA ALA A 39 33.39 -0.06 -51.43
C ALA A 39 34.82 -0.36 -50.99
N VAL A 40 34.97 -0.77 -49.74
CA VAL A 40 36.24 -1.22 -49.15
C VAL A 40 36.07 -2.65 -48.66
N ALA A 41 36.91 -3.57 -49.14
CA ALA A 41 36.99 -4.95 -48.69
C ALA A 41 38.44 -5.29 -48.31
N VAL A 42 38.70 -5.56 -47.03
CA VAL A 42 40.04 -5.85 -46.50
C VAL A 42 40.04 -7.14 -45.69
N GLY A 43 40.77 -8.15 -46.15
CA GLY A 43 40.87 -9.47 -45.52
C GLY A 43 40.52 -10.62 -46.46
N ASP A 44 40.87 -11.85 -46.06
CA ASP A 44 40.59 -13.05 -46.86
C ASP A 44 39.08 -13.25 -47.05
N GLY A 45 38.59 -13.22 -48.28
CA GLY A 45 37.17 -13.37 -48.60
C GLY A 45 36.27 -12.24 -48.10
N ALA A 46 36.83 -11.08 -47.71
CA ALA A 46 36.04 -9.91 -47.35
C ALA A 46 35.25 -9.41 -48.58
N THR A 47 33.98 -9.05 -48.40
CA THR A 47 33.07 -8.71 -49.50
C THR A 47 32.29 -7.43 -49.20
N GLY A 48 32.47 -6.40 -50.05
CA GLY A 48 31.66 -5.17 -50.06
C GLY A 48 30.80 -5.10 -51.31
N SER A 49 29.53 -5.49 -51.21
CA SER A 49 28.65 -5.72 -52.37
C SER A 49 27.91 -4.47 -52.86
N ALA A 50 27.74 -3.46 -51.99
CA ALA A 50 26.97 -2.25 -52.29
C ALA A 50 27.79 -0.97 -52.14
N ALA A 51 27.25 0.14 -52.65
CA ALA A 51 27.95 1.42 -52.69
C ALA A 51 28.34 1.92 -51.28
N GLY A 52 29.58 2.38 -51.12
CA GLY A 52 30.09 2.95 -49.87
C GLY A 52 30.19 1.96 -48.71
N THR A 53 30.18 0.64 -48.97
CA THR A 53 30.34 -0.38 -47.93
C THR A 53 31.76 -0.48 -47.41
N VAL A 54 31.93 -0.93 -46.16
CA VAL A 54 33.23 -1.26 -45.57
C VAL A 54 33.17 -2.65 -44.95
N ALA A 55 33.90 -3.61 -45.50
CA ALA A 55 34.06 -4.96 -44.98
C ALA A 55 35.52 -5.17 -44.56
N VAL A 56 35.77 -5.38 -43.27
CA VAL A 56 37.13 -5.55 -42.71
C VAL A 56 37.17 -6.80 -41.85
N GLY A 57 37.99 -7.76 -42.25
CA GLY A 57 38.16 -9.05 -41.58
C GLY A 57 37.90 -10.22 -42.53
N GLN A 58 38.46 -11.39 -42.18
CA GLN A 58 38.27 -12.60 -42.96
C GLN A 58 36.77 -12.95 -43.06
N ASN A 59 36.26 -13.15 -44.27
CA ASN A 59 34.85 -13.42 -44.57
C ASN A 59 33.87 -12.37 -44.02
N ALA A 60 34.31 -11.13 -43.78
CA ALA A 60 33.39 -10.04 -43.46
C ALA A 60 32.56 -9.66 -44.71
N VAL A 61 31.25 -9.49 -44.56
CA VAL A 61 30.34 -9.22 -45.69
C VAL A 61 29.46 -8.01 -45.38
N ALA A 62 29.60 -6.95 -46.17
CA ALA A 62 28.76 -5.76 -46.12
C ALA A 62 27.86 -5.69 -47.36
N ASN A 63 26.55 -5.83 -47.14
CA ASN A 63 25.57 -6.08 -48.22
C ASN A 63 24.81 -4.85 -48.70
N ASN A 64 24.51 -3.88 -47.82
CA ASN A 64 23.67 -2.73 -48.15
C ASN A 64 24.50 -1.44 -48.24
N ALA A 65 24.00 -0.43 -48.96
CA ALA A 65 24.74 0.81 -49.17
C ALA A 65 25.11 1.49 -47.84
N GLY A 66 26.39 1.85 -47.68
CA GLY A 66 26.90 2.51 -46.48
C GLY A 66 27.07 1.61 -45.24
N ASP A 67 26.86 0.30 -45.35
CA ASP A 67 27.06 -0.65 -44.24
C ASP A 67 28.54 -0.85 -43.90
N VAL A 68 28.81 -1.20 -42.64
CA VAL A 68 30.12 -1.60 -42.15
C VAL A 68 30.05 -3.00 -41.53
N ALA A 69 30.82 -3.96 -42.05
CA ALA A 69 31.07 -5.25 -41.42
C ALA A 69 32.48 -5.27 -40.83
N LEU A 70 32.61 -5.38 -39.51
CA LEU A 70 33.88 -5.22 -38.81
C LEU A 70 34.22 -6.44 -37.95
N GLY A 71 35.24 -7.18 -38.37
CA GLY A 71 35.73 -8.40 -37.74
C GLY A 71 35.45 -9.64 -38.58
N SER A 72 36.19 -10.72 -38.32
CA SER A 72 36.05 -11.97 -39.08
C SER A 72 34.62 -12.53 -39.02
N ASN A 73 34.09 -12.98 -40.15
CA ASN A 73 32.73 -13.52 -40.30
C ASN A 73 31.61 -12.54 -39.90
N SER A 74 31.87 -11.24 -39.83
CA SER A 74 30.81 -10.26 -39.55
C SER A 74 29.98 -10.04 -40.81
N VAL A 75 28.65 -10.03 -40.68
CA VAL A 75 27.74 -9.89 -41.81
C VAL A 75 26.73 -8.80 -41.51
N THR A 76 26.54 -7.85 -42.43
CA THR A 76 25.52 -6.81 -42.27
C THR A 76 24.14 -7.28 -42.75
N ALA A 77 23.11 -6.72 -42.12
CA ALA A 77 21.71 -6.87 -42.49
C ALA A 77 21.12 -5.48 -42.78
N ALA A 78 19.89 -5.43 -43.30
CA ALA A 78 19.21 -4.15 -43.51
C ALA A 78 19.07 -3.36 -42.20
N ALA A 79 19.20 -2.03 -42.28
CA ALA A 79 18.98 -1.15 -41.13
C ALA A 79 17.56 -1.32 -40.57
N ASN A 80 17.44 -1.34 -39.25
CA ASN A 80 16.19 -1.62 -38.55
C ASN A 80 15.70 -0.37 -37.78
N PRO A 81 14.76 0.41 -38.32
CA PRO A 81 14.22 1.59 -37.66
C PRO A 81 13.49 1.24 -36.36
N THR A 82 13.85 1.92 -35.27
CA THR A 82 13.20 1.77 -33.96
C THR A 82 12.88 3.15 -33.41
N ALA A 83 11.64 3.59 -33.60
CA ALA A 83 11.23 4.97 -33.28
C ALA A 83 10.82 5.18 -31.80
N SER A 84 10.38 4.11 -31.13
CA SER A 84 9.85 4.20 -29.77
C SER A 84 9.77 2.85 -29.07
N GLY A 85 9.60 2.87 -27.75
CA GLY A 85 9.16 1.72 -26.94
C GLY A 85 8.05 2.12 -25.96
N THR A 86 7.29 1.13 -25.48
CA THR A 86 6.19 1.36 -24.53
C THR A 86 6.46 0.63 -23.22
N VAL A 87 6.41 1.35 -22.11
CA VAL A 87 6.57 0.82 -20.74
C VAL A 87 5.40 1.29 -19.88
N GLY A 88 4.70 0.36 -19.24
CA GLY A 88 3.54 0.69 -18.38
C GLY A 88 2.43 1.46 -19.10
N GLY A 89 2.26 1.25 -20.42
CA GLY A 89 1.31 1.97 -21.25
C GLY A 89 1.75 3.37 -21.71
N THR A 90 2.92 3.84 -21.28
CA THR A 90 3.49 5.12 -21.75
C THR A 90 4.49 4.88 -22.87
N THR A 91 4.37 5.62 -23.97
CA THR A 91 5.29 5.55 -25.12
C THR A 91 6.45 6.54 -24.93
N TYR A 92 7.66 6.06 -25.18
CA TYR A 92 8.91 6.82 -25.14
C TYR A 92 9.53 6.81 -26.54
N ASN A 93 9.67 8.00 -27.15
CA ASN A 93 10.33 8.16 -28.43
C ASN A 93 11.85 8.10 -28.28
N TYR A 94 12.53 7.54 -29.28
CA TYR A 94 13.98 7.40 -29.30
C TYR A 94 14.61 8.36 -30.30
N ALA A 95 15.80 8.88 -29.96
CA ALA A 95 16.67 9.55 -30.93
C ALA A 95 17.25 8.52 -31.92
N GLY A 96 17.65 8.96 -33.12
CA GLY A 96 18.25 8.08 -34.12
C GLY A 96 17.28 7.04 -34.72
N ALA A 97 15.97 7.29 -34.67
CA ALA A 97 14.91 6.36 -35.05
C ALA A 97 14.98 5.77 -36.48
N THR A 98 15.66 6.45 -37.41
CA THR A 98 15.70 6.13 -38.83
C THR A 98 17.14 5.93 -39.33
N PRO A 99 17.81 4.83 -38.93
CA PRO A 99 19.15 4.53 -39.42
C PRO A 99 19.13 4.25 -40.93
N THR A 100 20.16 4.71 -41.64
CA THR A 100 20.31 4.48 -43.09
C THR A 100 21.20 3.29 -43.42
N SER A 101 22.03 2.84 -42.47
CA SER A 101 22.93 1.70 -42.59
C SER A 101 23.24 1.12 -41.20
N VAL A 102 23.99 0.01 -41.15
CA VAL A 102 24.41 -0.62 -39.90
C VAL A 102 25.93 -0.81 -39.80
N VAL A 103 26.42 -0.85 -38.57
CA VAL A 103 27.73 -1.43 -38.25
C VAL A 103 27.51 -2.80 -37.61
N SER A 104 27.89 -3.87 -38.29
CA SER A 104 27.86 -5.23 -37.77
C SER A 104 29.24 -5.63 -37.25
N VAL A 105 29.30 -6.08 -36.00
CA VAL A 105 30.51 -6.61 -35.36
C VAL A 105 30.50 -8.15 -35.27
N GLY A 106 29.57 -8.81 -35.94
CA GLY A 106 29.42 -10.27 -35.91
C GLY A 106 28.34 -10.77 -36.85
N ALA A 107 27.83 -11.96 -36.58
CA ALA A 107 26.69 -12.56 -37.26
C ALA A 107 25.81 -13.29 -36.23
N PRO A 108 24.56 -13.64 -36.54
CA PRO A 108 23.70 -14.39 -35.63
C PRO A 108 24.38 -15.66 -35.10
N GLY A 109 24.48 -15.82 -33.77
CA GLY A 109 25.18 -16.91 -33.10
C GLY A 109 26.70 -16.77 -33.01
N ALA A 110 27.26 -15.68 -33.53
CA ALA A 110 28.66 -15.32 -33.51
C ALA A 110 28.85 -13.83 -33.16
N GLU A 111 28.08 -13.35 -32.18
CA GLU A 111 28.14 -11.98 -31.69
C GLU A 111 29.46 -11.70 -30.95
N ARG A 112 29.86 -10.43 -30.94
CA ARG A 112 31.04 -9.96 -30.19
C ARG A 112 30.62 -9.03 -29.07
N GLN A 113 31.32 -9.13 -27.95
CA GLN A 113 31.27 -8.09 -26.92
C GLN A 113 31.97 -6.83 -27.44
N VAL A 114 31.35 -5.68 -27.18
CA VAL A 114 31.98 -4.37 -27.36
C VAL A 114 32.44 -3.90 -25.98
N THR A 115 33.74 -3.92 -25.73
CA THR A 115 34.33 -3.65 -24.42
C THR A 115 35.00 -2.27 -24.38
N ASN A 116 35.22 -1.74 -23.16
CA ASN A 116 35.81 -0.42 -22.92
C ASN A 116 34.96 0.76 -23.44
N VAL A 117 33.64 0.58 -23.46
CA VAL A 117 32.69 1.65 -23.80
C VAL A 117 32.54 2.58 -22.58
N ALA A 118 32.95 3.84 -22.74
CA ALA A 118 32.70 4.88 -21.74
C ALA A 118 31.18 5.07 -21.54
N ALA A 119 30.77 5.63 -20.40
CA ALA A 119 29.35 5.85 -20.14
C ALA A 119 28.77 6.87 -21.15
N GLY A 120 27.70 6.49 -21.83
CA GLY A 120 26.98 7.36 -22.77
C GLY A 120 26.10 8.37 -22.05
N GLN A 121 25.71 9.45 -22.72
CA GLN A 121 24.73 10.37 -22.15
C GLN A 121 23.34 9.71 -22.04
N VAL A 122 22.65 9.93 -20.92
CA VAL A 122 21.29 9.44 -20.69
C VAL A 122 20.32 10.62 -20.78
N THR A 123 19.96 10.98 -22.01
CA THR A 123 19.05 12.09 -22.32
C THR A 123 18.13 11.71 -23.49
N ALA A 124 17.02 12.44 -23.67
CA ALA A 124 16.03 12.13 -24.72
C ALA A 124 16.56 12.24 -26.16
N THR A 125 17.66 12.98 -26.36
CA THR A 125 18.27 13.20 -27.69
C THR A 125 19.57 12.41 -27.87
N SER A 126 19.99 11.62 -26.89
CA SER A 126 21.26 10.88 -26.94
C SER A 126 21.22 9.77 -27.99
N THR A 127 22.30 9.65 -28.75
CA THR A 127 22.58 8.52 -29.66
C THR A 127 23.84 7.77 -29.24
N ASP A 128 24.26 7.94 -27.98
CA ASP A 128 25.44 7.27 -27.41
C ASP A 128 25.10 5.81 -27.06
N ALA A 129 26.09 4.92 -27.18
CA ALA A 129 25.96 3.57 -26.64
C ALA A 129 25.93 3.61 -25.10
N ILE A 130 25.10 2.75 -24.50
CA ILE A 130 25.00 2.58 -23.05
C ILE A 130 25.84 1.39 -22.63
N ASN A 131 26.61 1.53 -21.55
CA ASN A 131 27.40 0.44 -21.00
C ASN A 131 26.71 -0.27 -19.80
N GLY A 132 27.32 -1.36 -19.33
CA GLY A 132 26.75 -2.17 -18.26
C GLY A 132 26.60 -1.45 -16.92
N SER A 133 27.45 -0.49 -16.58
CA SER A 133 27.36 0.20 -15.28
C SER A 133 26.15 1.14 -15.20
N GLN A 134 25.74 1.72 -16.33
CA GLN A 134 24.55 2.58 -16.40
C GLN A 134 23.26 1.77 -16.22
N LEU A 135 23.18 0.59 -16.85
CA LEU A 135 22.05 -0.32 -16.66
C LEU A 135 22.02 -0.88 -15.23
N PHE A 136 23.18 -1.23 -14.68
CA PHE A 136 23.31 -1.69 -13.29
C PHE A 136 22.84 -0.62 -12.28
N ALA A 137 23.21 0.65 -12.49
CA ALA A 137 22.76 1.75 -11.64
C ALA A 137 21.22 1.91 -11.67
N THR A 138 20.61 1.76 -12.84
CA THR A 138 19.14 1.80 -13.00
C THR A 138 18.47 0.66 -12.24
N ASN A 139 18.97 -0.58 -12.38
CA ASN A 139 18.43 -1.74 -11.67
C ASN A 139 18.56 -1.58 -10.15
N THR A 140 19.70 -1.07 -9.67
CA THR A 140 19.93 -0.81 -8.24
C THR A 140 18.93 0.22 -7.68
N ALA A 141 18.61 1.25 -8.46
CA ALA A 141 17.61 2.24 -8.07
C ALA A 141 16.20 1.64 -8.00
N ILE A 142 15.85 0.74 -8.93
CA ILE A 142 14.57 0.01 -8.94
C ILE A 142 14.45 -0.91 -7.71
N ASP A 143 15.50 -1.67 -7.38
CA ASP A 143 15.52 -2.54 -6.19
C ASP A 143 15.37 -1.74 -4.89
N SER A 144 16.01 -0.57 -4.83
CA SER A 144 15.89 0.36 -3.71
C SER A 144 14.46 0.89 -3.58
N LEU A 145 13.85 1.31 -4.69
CA LEU A 145 12.46 1.78 -4.71
C LEU A 145 11.48 0.68 -4.27
N SER A 146 11.67 -0.55 -4.73
CA SER A 146 10.88 -1.72 -4.34
C SER A 146 10.95 -1.98 -2.82
N THR A 147 12.16 -1.90 -2.26
CA THR A 147 12.39 -2.04 -0.82
C THR A 147 11.74 -0.91 -0.02
N SER A 148 11.86 0.34 -0.47
CA SER A 148 11.20 1.48 0.19
C SER A 148 9.67 1.39 0.13
N ALA A 149 9.10 0.99 -1.01
CA ALA A 149 7.66 0.84 -1.16
C ALA A 149 7.11 -0.28 -0.26
N SER A 150 7.78 -1.43 -0.21
CA SER A 150 7.36 -2.57 0.63
C SER A 150 7.44 -2.23 2.13
N THR A 151 8.53 -1.62 2.58
CA THR A 151 8.66 -1.19 3.99
C THR A 151 7.65 -0.12 4.39
N GLY A 152 7.38 0.84 3.51
CA GLY A 152 6.33 1.85 3.71
C GLY A 152 4.94 1.22 3.84
N LEU A 153 4.60 0.27 2.94
CA LEU A 153 3.33 -0.45 2.99
C LEU A 153 3.20 -1.32 4.25
N SER A 154 4.27 -2.01 4.65
CA SER A 154 4.32 -2.78 5.89
C SER A 154 4.07 -1.91 7.13
N SER A 155 4.66 -0.72 7.17
CA SER A 155 4.47 0.23 8.28
C SER A 155 3.02 0.75 8.34
N ALA A 156 2.43 1.03 7.18
CA ALA A 156 1.04 1.45 7.08
C ALA A 156 0.08 0.36 7.53
N THR A 157 0.27 -0.90 7.10
CA THR A 157 -0.60 -2.01 7.52
C THR A 157 -0.49 -2.31 9.02
N SER A 158 0.71 -2.22 9.60
CA SER A 158 0.90 -2.34 11.05
C SER A 158 0.18 -1.23 11.81
N SER A 159 0.28 0.02 11.34
CA SER A 159 -0.41 1.16 11.97
C SER A 159 -1.93 1.01 11.92
N ILE A 160 -2.47 0.57 10.78
CA ILE A 160 -3.90 0.27 10.61
C ILE A 160 -4.34 -0.84 11.57
N THR A 161 -3.55 -1.90 11.69
CA THR A 161 -3.82 -3.01 12.61
C THR A 161 -3.85 -2.52 14.06
N SER A 162 -2.85 -1.75 14.48
CA SER A 162 -2.78 -1.19 15.84
C SER A 162 -3.95 -0.26 16.15
N LEU A 163 -4.36 0.57 15.19
CA LEU A 163 -5.53 1.45 15.34
C LEU A 163 -6.82 0.63 15.44
N SER A 164 -6.98 -0.40 14.62
CA SER A 164 -8.12 -1.31 14.65
C SER A 164 -8.25 -2.01 16.01
N THR A 165 -7.14 -2.54 16.54
CA THR A 165 -7.11 -3.16 17.87
C THR A 165 -7.41 -2.16 18.98
N SER A 166 -6.84 -0.95 18.93
CA SER A 166 -7.09 0.07 19.95
C SER A 166 -8.55 0.55 19.94
N THR A 167 -9.13 0.65 18.75
CA THR A 167 -10.54 1.03 18.59
C THR A 167 -11.46 -0.07 19.12
N SER A 168 -11.20 -1.34 18.81
CA SER A 168 -12.03 -2.46 19.26
C SER A 168 -11.97 -2.66 20.78
N THR A 169 -10.79 -2.51 21.40
CA THR A 169 -10.65 -2.57 22.86
C THR A 169 -11.35 -1.39 23.53
N GLY A 170 -11.20 -0.16 23.01
CA GLY A 170 -11.90 1.02 23.49
C GLY A 170 -13.43 0.87 23.45
N ILE A 171 -13.98 0.35 22.35
CA ILE A 171 -15.41 0.05 22.22
C ILE A 171 -15.85 -1.02 23.24
N THR A 172 -15.05 -2.06 23.43
CA THR A 172 -15.36 -3.13 24.39
C THR A 172 -15.39 -2.58 25.82
N SER A 173 -14.38 -1.80 26.22
CA SER A 173 -14.35 -1.15 27.53
C SER A 173 -15.54 -0.22 27.74
N LEU A 174 -15.89 0.60 26.74
CA LEU A 174 -17.07 1.46 26.82
C LEU A 174 -18.36 0.66 26.98
N SER A 175 -18.50 -0.45 26.24
CA SER A 175 -19.64 -1.37 26.37
C SER A 175 -19.75 -1.93 27.79
N THR A 176 -18.65 -2.42 28.36
CA THR A 176 -18.65 -2.93 29.75
C THR A 176 -18.95 -1.85 30.79
N GLY A 177 -18.43 -0.64 30.61
CA GLY A 177 -18.70 0.51 31.48
C GLY A 177 -20.17 0.94 31.42
N LEU A 178 -20.77 0.92 30.22
CA LEU A 178 -22.17 1.23 30.03
C LEU A 178 -23.08 0.17 30.68
N SER A 179 -22.80 -1.12 30.50
CA SER A 179 -23.55 -2.20 31.17
C SER A 179 -23.47 -2.13 32.70
N SER A 180 -22.31 -1.74 33.24
CA SER A 180 -22.14 -1.53 34.68
C SER A 180 -22.96 -0.35 35.19
N THR A 181 -22.97 0.75 34.44
CA THR A 181 -23.80 1.94 34.75
C THR A 181 -25.28 1.59 34.73
N ASP A 182 -25.74 0.87 33.70
CA ASP A 182 -27.13 0.43 33.55
C ASP A 182 -27.57 -0.46 34.73
N SER A 183 -26.72 -1.41 35.14
CA SER A 183 -26.97 -2.28 36.29
C SER A 183 -27.06 -1.52 37.61
N ASN A 184 -26.21 -0.51 37.81
CA ASN A 184 -26.22 0.34 39.00
C ASN A 184 -27.48 1.21 39.04
N VAL A 185 -27.90 1.76 37.89
CA VAL A 185 -29.14 2.55 37.78
C VAL A 185 -30.36 1.67 38.07
N ALA A 186 -30.41 0.45 37.53
CA ALA A 186 -31.49 -0.50 37.81
C ALA A 186 -31.56 -0.89 39.30
N SER A 187 -30.41 -1.13 39.92
CA SER A 187 -30.30 -1.44 41.35
C SER A 187 -30.76 -0.26 42.21
N LEU A 188 -30.31 0.95 41.90
CA LEU A 188 -30.71 2.17 42.61
C LEU A 188 -32.21 2.44 42.48
N SER A 189 -32.79 2.24 41.30
CA SER A 189 -34.24 2.34 41.06
C SER A 189 -35.01 1.34 41.92
N THR A 190 -34.53 0.10 42.00
CA THR A 190 -35.13 -0.96 42.84
C THR A 190 -35.02 -0.61 44.33
N SER A 191 -33.84 -0.19 44.81
CA SER A 191 -33.64 0.21 46.21
C SER A 191 -34.50 1.44 46.59
N THR A 192 -34.63 2.41 45.68
CA THR A 192 -35.44 3.61 45.92
C THR A 192 -36.93 3.26 45.97
N SER A 193 -37.43 2.47 45.02
CA SER A 193 -38.83 2.05 44.98
C SER A 193 -39.22 1.18 46.18
N THR A 194 -38.36 0.24 46.57
CA THR A 194 -38.56 -0.59 47.77
C THR A 194 -38.51 0.25 49.04
N GLY A 195 -37.50 1.12 49.20
CA GLY A 195 -37.39 2.02 50.35
C GLY A 195 -38.60 2.94 50.50
N LEU A 196 -39.10 3.52 49.39
CA LEU A 196 -40.30 4.36 49.40
C LEU A 196 -41.56 3.57 49.78
N SER A 197 -41.71 2.35 49.25
CA SER A 197 -42.82 1.46 49.60
C SER A 197 -42.82 1.06 51.07
N SER A 198 -41.65 0.75 51.63
CA SER A 198 -41.49 0.47 53.06
C SER A 198 -41.83 1.67 53.92
N ALA A 199 -41.34 2.87 53.57
CA ALA A 199 -41.66 4.10 54.29
C ALA A 199 -43.17 4.41 54.25
N ALA A 200 -43.81 4.28 53.09
CA ALA A 200 -45.25 4.47 52.94
C ALA A 200 -46.06 3.47 53.81
N SER A 201 -45.61 2.21 53.87
CA SER A 201 -46.22 1.17 54.70
C SER A 201 -46.08 1.50 56.19
N SER A 202 -44.87 1.88 56.64
CA SER A 202 -44.63 2.27 58.03
C SER A 202 -45.45 3.49 58.45
N ILE A 203 -45.57 4.50 57.58
CA ILE A 203 -46.43 5.69 57.82
C ILE A 203 -47.89 5.25 57.96
N THR A 204 -48.38 4.37 57.10
CA THR A 204 -49.76 3.85 57.16
C THR A 204 -50.01 3.06 58.46
N SER A 205 -49.08 2.19 58.85
CA SER A 205 -49.16 1.43 60.11
C SER A 205 -49.13 2.34 61.34
N LEU A 206 -48.28 3.37 61.34
CA LEU A 206 -48.20 4.35 62.41
C LEU A 206 -49.47 5.20 62.50
N SER A 207 -49.99 5.65 61.35
CA SER A 207 -51.25 6.38 61.26
C SER A 207 -52.42 5.55 61.82
N THR A 208 -52.47 4.26 61.48
CA THR A 208 -53.50 3.33 61.98
C THR A 208 -53.35 3.07 63.48
N SER A 209 -52.14 2.85 63.98
CA SER A 209 -51.90 2.66 65.42
C SER A 209 -52.24 3.92 66.22
N THR A 210 -51.91 5.10 65.68
CA THR A 210 -52.21 6.38 66.33
C THR A 210 -53.73 6.64 66.36
N SER A 211 -54.44 6.42 65.26
CA SER A 211 -55.90 6.64 65.20
C SER A 211 -56.66 5.67 66.11
N THR A 212 -56.27 4.40 66.16
CA THR A 212 -56.85 3.39 67.07
C THR A 212 -56.54 3.69 68.53
N GLY A 213 -55.32 4.15 68.85
CA GLY A 213 -54.93 4.59 70.19
C GLY A 213 -55.74 5.80 70.66
N ILE A 214 -55.91 6.83 69.82
CA ILE A 214 -56.76 8.00 70.10
C ILE A 214 -58.21 7.58 70.32
N THR A 215 -58.74 6.71 69.46
CA THR A 215 -60.12 6.20 69.58
C THR A 215 -60.29 5.48 70.92
N SER A 216 -59.35 4.61 71.30
CA SER A 216 -59.39 3.87 72.56
C SER A 216 -59.29 4.80 73.78
N LEU A 217 -58.48 5.86 73.71
CA LEU A 217 -58.40 6.86 74.76
C LEU A 217 -59.69 7.68 74.86
N SER A 218 -60.29 8.03 73.73
CA SER A 218 -61.55 8.77 73.69
C SER A 218 -62.72 7.99 74.30
N THR A 219 -62.81 6.68 74.02
CA THR A 219 -63.82 5.79 74.61
C THR A 219 -63.56 5.56 76.09
N GLY A 220 -62.30 5.39 76.49
CA GLY A 220 -61.89 5.29 77.89
C GLY A 220 -62.25 6.56 78.69
N LEU A 221 -61.96 7.74 78.16
CA LEU A 221 -62.30 9.02 78.78
C LEU A 221 -63.82 9.21 78.90
N SER A 222 -64.56 8.93 77.84
CA SER A 222 -66.04 8.98 77.86
C SER A 222 -66.64 8.04 78.92
N SER A 223 -66.02 6.86 79.11
CA SER A 223 -66.41 5.92 80.17
C SER A 223 -66.13 6.48 81.56
N THR A 224 -64.95 7.09 81.78
CA THR A 224 -64.61 7.77 83.04
C THR A 224 -65.54 8.93 83.32
N ASP A 225 -65.82 9.80 82.34
CA ASP A 225 -66.75 10.93 82.49
C ASP A 225 -68.15 10.44 82.87
N SER A 226 -68.64 9.38 82.22
CA SER A 226 -69.94 8.78 82.52
C SER A 226 -69.99 8.21 83.95
N ASN A 227 -68.91 7.57 84.40
CA ASN A 227 -68.79 7.05 85.77
C ASN A 227 -68.73 8.18 86.80
N VAL A 228 -67.99 9.26 86.53
CA VAL A 228 -67.91 10.45 87.41
C VAL A 228 -69.26 11.16 87.48
N ALA A 229 -69.98 11.31 86.36
CA ALA A 229 -71.32 11.88 86.33
C ALA A 229 -72.32 11.03 87.13
N SER A 230 -72.25 9.71 86.96
CA SER A 230 -73.08 8.75 87.73
C SER A 230 -72.79 8.85 89.22
N LEU A 231 -71.51 8.86 89.62
CA LEU A 231 -71.10 9.02 91.01
C LEU A 231 -71.55 10.36 91.60
N SER A 232 -71.40 11.47 90.85
CA SER A 232 -71.87 12.80 91.25
C SER A 232 -73.38 12.84 91.47
N THR A 233 -74.13 12.16 90.61
CA THR A 233 -75.60 12.01 90.75
C THR A 233 -75.94 11.16 91.98
N SER A 234 -75.28 10.02 92.19
CA SER A 234 -75.48 9.17 93.37
C SER A 234 -75.11 9.87 94.68
N THR A 235 -74.02 10.64 94.71
CA THR A 235 -73.62 11.41 95.90
C THR A 235 -74.58 12.56 96.18
N SER A 236 -75.00 13.33 95.17
CA SER A 236 -75.96 14.43 95.34
C SER A 236 -77.32 13.93 95.81
N THR A 237 -77.84 12.85 95.21
CA THR A 237 -79.10 12.20 95.64
C THR A 237 -78.99 11.56 97.03
N GLY A 238 -77.84 10.94 97.35
CA GLY A 238 -77.56 10.42 98.68
C GLY A 238 -77.53 11.52 99.75
N LEU A 239 -76.86 12.64 99.46
CA LEU A 239 -76.78 13.78 100.36
C LEU A 239 -78.13 14.49 100.54
N SER A 240 -78.91 14.67 99.47
CA SER A 240 -80.26 15.24 99.56
C SER A 240 -81.20 14.36 100.39
N SER A 241 -81.08 13.04 100.25
CA SER A 241 -81.85 12.07 101.04
C SER A 241 -81.46 12.11 102.53
N ALA A 242 -80.16 12.20 102.82
CA ALA A 242 -79.65 12.35 104.19
C ALA A 242 -80.08 13.69 104.82
N ALA A 243 -79.97 14.80 104.09
CA ALA A 243 -80.42 16.11 104.53
C ALA A 243 -81.93 16.13 104.83
N SER A 244 -82.75 15.56 103.94
CA SER A 244 -84.20 15.43 104.14
C SER A 244 -84.53 14.63 105.41
N SER A 245 -83.82 13.53 105.64
CA SER A 245 -83.97 12.69 106.83
C SER A 245 -83.60 13.45 108.13
N ILE A 246 -82.52 14.23 108.12
CA ILE A 246 -82.11 15.07 109.26
C ILE A 246 -83.17 16.15 109.54
N THR A 247 -83.67 16.82 108.51
CA THR A 247 -84.70 17.88 108.63
C THR A 247 -86.00 17.33 109.23
N SER A 248 -86.31 16.05 109.01
CA SER A 248 -87.51 15.41 109.58
C SER A 248 -87.40 15.07 111.08
N LEU A 249 -86.20 15.18 111.67
CA LEU A 249 -85.93 14.89 113.10
C LEU A 249 -85.93 16.15 114.00
N SER A 250 -85.93 17.35 113.42
CA SER A 250 -85.98 18.65 114.12
C SER A 250 -87.39 19.19 114.22
#